data_AF-A0A1X7SDG6-F1
#
_entry.id   AF-A0A1X7SDG6-F1
#
_cell.length_a   1.000
_cell.length_b   1.000
_cell.length_c   1.000
_cell.angle_alpha   90.00
_cell.angle_beta   90.00
_cell.angle_gamma   90.00
#
_symmetry.space_group_name_H-M   'P 1'
#
loop_
_entity.id
_entity.type
_entity.pdbx_description
1 polymer ?
#
loop_
_entity_poly.entity_id
_entity_poly.type
_entity_poly.pdbx_seq_one_letter_code
_entity_poly.pdbx_strand_id
1 'polypeptide(L)' 'LDNKHTVFGRVFRGMDVAQKISEVKTDPRSDKPYDDIKIMNITLK' A
#
# COMPACT_ATOMS: atom_id res chain seq x y z
N LEU A 1 12.97 -10.15 0.28
CA LEU A 1 12.38 -9.34 1.36
C LEU A 1 12.99 -9.76 2.69
N ASP A 2 12.99 -11.05 2.97
CA ASP A 2 13.64 -11.64 4.14
C ASP A 2 15.13 -11.27 4.25
N ASN A 3 15.56 -10.88 5.45
CA ASN A 3 16.90 -10.38 5.81
C ASN A 3 17.40 -9.14 5.07
N LYS A 4 16.59 -8.53 4.19
CA LYS A 4 16.87 -7.24 3.54
C LYS A 4 15.99 -6.11 4.06
N HIS A 5 14.84 -6.43 4.67
CA HIS A 5 13.88 -5.45 5.19
C HIS A 5 13.39 -5.89 6.57
N THR A 6 13.44 -5.01 7.56
CA THR A 6 12.93 -5.27 8.90
C THR A 6 11.41 -5.28 8.90
N VAL A 7 10.81 -6.39 9.34
CA VAL A 7 9.35 -6.48 9.53
C VAL A 7 8.98 -5.76 10.84
N PHE A 8 8.18 -4.70 10.75
CA PHE A 8 7.78 -3.87 11.90
C PHE A 8 6.28 -3.93 12.24
N GLY A 9 5.47 -4.64 11.44
CA GLY A 9 4.03 -4.74 11.68
C GLY A 9 3.32 -5.61 10.65
N ARG A 10 2.06 -5.94 10.95
CA ARG A 10 1.16 -6.66 10.04
C ARG A 10 -0.21 -5.99 10.03
N VAL A 11 -0.88 -6.00 8.88
CA VAL A 11 -2.24 -5.50 8.76
C VAL A 11 -3.19 -6.47 9.48
N PHE A 12 -3.87 -5.99 10.51
CA PHE A 12 -4.84 -6.79 11.26
C PHE A 12 -6.28 -6.63 10.75
N ARG A 13 -6.61 -5.48 10.14
CA ARG A 13 -7.92 -5.15 9.55
C ARG A 13 -7.71 -4.31 8.29
N GLY A 14 -8.63 -4.41 7.32
CA GLY A 14 -8.59 -3.63 6.08
C GLY A 14 -7.66 -4.22 5.00
N MET A 15 -7.42 -5.54 5.01
CA MET A 15 -6.66 -6.20 3.93
C MET A 15 -7.32 -6.05 2.56
N ASP A 16 -8.65 -5.96 2.51
CA ASP A 16 -9.41 -5.71 1.29
C ASP A 16 -9.11 -4.33 0.70
N VAL A 17 -8.87 -3.32 1.54
CA VAL A 17 -8.45 -1.98 1.10
C VAL A 17 -7.05 -2.03 0.49
N ALA A 18 -6.11 -2.75 1.13
CA ALA A 18 -4.77 -2.94 0.59
C ALA A 18 -4.81 -3.67 -0.76
N GLN A 19 -5.67 -4.69 -0.89
CA GLN A 19 -5.86 -5.39 -2.16
C GLN A 19 -6.44 -4.47 -3.24
N LYS A 20 -7.50 -3.70 -2.94
CA LYS A 20 -8.08 -2.73 -3.89
C LYS A 20 -7.06 -1.71 -4.38
N ILE A 21 -6.18 -1.23 -3.49
CA ILE A 21 -5.09 -0.32 -3.85
C ILE A 21 -4.09 -1.00 -4.80
N SER A 22 -3.82 -2.29 -4.62
CA SER A 22 -2.91 -3.04 -5.51
C SER A 22 -3.45 -3.32 -6.91
N GLU A 23 -4.78 -3.27 -7.09
CA GLU A 23 -5.47 -3.58 -8.36
C GLU A 23 -5.78 -2.32 -9.20
N VAL A 24 -5.40 -1.12 -8.72
CA VAL A 24 -5.64 0.13 -9.45
C VAL A 24 -4.85 0.16 -10.76
N LYS A 25 -5.39 0.86 -11.75
CA LYS A 25 -4.71 1.03 -13.03
C LYS A 25 -3.47 1.90 -12.85
N THR A 26 -2.34 1.39 -13.31
CA THR A 26 -1.04 2.08 -13.29
C THR A 26 -0.53 2.29 -14.70
N ASP A 27 0.37 3.26 -14.84
CA ASP A 27 1.15 3.45 -16.05
C ASP A 27 2.14 2.27 -16.22
N PRO A 28 2.11 1.55 -17.37
CA PRO A 28 2.94 0.35 -17.56
C PRO A 28 4.46 0.58 -17.59
N ARG A 29 4.93 1.83 -17.66
CA ARG A 29 6.36 2.16 -17.70
C ARG A 29 6.91 2.59 -16.36
N SER A 30 6.06 3.18 -15.50
CA SER A 30 6.46 3.78 -14.23
C SER A 30 5.80 3.15 -13.00
N ASP A 31 4.86 2.23 -13.20
CA ASP A 31 4.02 1.61 -12.16
C ASP A 31 3.24 2.64 -11.31
N LYS A 32 3.17 3.89 -11.76
CA LYS A 32 2.48 4.97 -11.05
C LYS A 32 0.98 4.86 -11.31
N PRO A 33 0.12 4.89 -10.28
CA PRO A 33 -1.32 4.99 -10.45
C PRO A 33 -1.72 6.21 -11.28
N TYR A 34 -2.73 6.05 -12.14
CA TYR A 34 -3.32 7.19 -12.87
C TYR A 34 -4.01 8.17 -11.92
N ASP A 35 -4.72 7.63 -10.94
CA ASP A 35 -5.36 8.40 -9.88
C ASP A 35 -4.48 8.39 -8.62
N ASP A 36 -4.26 9.57 -8.06
CA ASP A 36 -3.43 9.75 -6.87
C ASP A 36 -4.05 9.05 -5.63
N ILE A 37 -3.30 8.11 -5.04
CA ILE A 37 -3.67 7.44 -3.78
C ILE A 37 -2.82 8.02 -2.65
N LYS A 38 -3.46 8.69 -1.68
CA LYS A 38 -2.78 9.46 -0.62
C LYS A 38 -3.15 8.94 0.76
N ILE A 39 -2.16 8.95 1.66
CA ILE A 39 -2.36 8.72 3.09
C ILE A 39 -2.83 10.04 3.69
N MET A 40 -4.06 10.08 4.18
CA MET A 40 -4.65 11.32 4.71
C MET A 40 -4.16 11.62 6.13
N ASN A 41 -4.19 10.63 7.02
CA ASN A 41 -3.76 10.73 8.42
C ASN A 41 -3.40 9.34 8.96
N ILE A 42 -2.52 9.31 9.96
CA ILE A 42 -2.20 8.10 10.74
C ILE A 42 -2.51 8.39 12.21
N THR A 43 -3.34 7.55 12.83
CA THR A 43 -3.66 7.64 14.25
C THR A 43 -2.87 6.59 15.02
N LEU A 44 -1.99 7.04 15.91
CA LEU A 44 -1.29 6.19 16.88
C LEU A 44 -2.16 6.05 18.13
N LYS A 45 -2.16 4.85 18.72
CA LYS A 45 -2.84 4.58 20.00
C LYS A 45 -1.86 4.68 21.15
#